data_AF-K0K5J2-F1
#
_entry.id   AF-K0K5J2-F1
#
_cell.length_a   1.000
_cell.length_b   1.000
_cell.length_c   1.000
_cell.angle_alpha   90.00
_cell.angle_beta   90.00
_cell.angle_gamma   90.00
#
_symmetry.space_group_name_H-M   'P 1'
#
loop_
_entity.id
_entity.type
_entity.pdbx_description
1 polymer ?
#
loop_
_entity_poly.entity_id
_entity_poly.type
_entity_poly.pdbx_seq_one_letter_code
_entity_poly.pdbx_strand_id
1 'polypeptide(L)' 'MTPLGVDARLPVPRRSRCGDRRGRGVIVVAKLSEAWGVRSLASGKTVWVRIPCDENECGTRACPHR' A
#
# COMPACT_ATOMS: atom_id res chain seq x y z
N MET A 1 -17.16 -19.27 18.29
CA MET A 1 -16.48 -19.28 16.97
C MET A 1 -15.96 -17.87 16.72
N THR A 2 -14.80 -17.53 17.27
CA THR A 2 -14.18 -16.21 17.05
C THR A 2 -13.78 -16.12 15.59
N PRO A 3 -14.16 -15.07 14.83
CA PRO A 3 -13.72 -14.96 13.45
C PRO A 3 -12.20 -14.94 13.49
N LEU A 4 -11.55 -15.80 12.67
CA LEU A 4 -10.10 -15.92 12.56
C LEU A 4 -9.48 -14.53 12.60
N GLY A 5 -8.84 -14.22 13.72
CA GLY A 5 -8.47 -12.87 14.08
C GLY A 5 -7.61 -12.27 12.99
N VAL A 6 -8.06 -11.16 12.42
CA VAL A 6 -7.18 -10.34 11.59
C VAL A 6 -6.00 -9.97 12.49
N ASP A 7 -4.80 -10.47 12.15
CA ASP A 7 -3.60 -10.13 12.90
C ASP A 7 -3.50 -8.60 12.88
N ALA A 8 -3.61 -7.97 14.06
CA ALA A 8 -3.66 -6.51 14.21
C ALA A 8 -2.40 -5.83 13.67
N ARG A 9 -1.33 -6.60 13.45
CA ARG A 9 -0.09 -6.13 12.86
C ARG A 9 -0.18 -6.05 11.35
N LEU A 10 -1.12 -6.73 10.69
CA LEU A 10 -1.28 -6.69 9.24
C LEU A 10 -1.70 -5.29 8.78
N PRO A 11 -1.18 -4.80 7.64
CA PRO A 11 -1.64 -3.57 7.04
C PRO A 11 -3.12 -3.71 6.65
N VAL A 12 -3.94 -2.80 7.15
CA VAL A 12 -5.36 -2.70 6.78
C VAL A 12 -5.61 -1.42 5.99
N PRO A 13 -6.41 -1.45 4.91
CA PRO A 13 -6.89 -0.24 4.27
C PRO A 13 -7.62 0.62 5.30
N ARG A 14 -7.27 1.90 5.39
CA ARG A 14 -7.97 2.85 6.26
C ARG A 14 -8.59 3.94 5.41
N ARG A 15 -9.71 4.50 5.89
CA ARG A 15 -10.29 5.69 5.27
C ARG A 15 -9.33 6.86 5.44
N SER A 16 -9.02 7.50 4.33
CA SER A 16 -8.25 8.73 4.31
C SER A 16 -9.20 9.89 4.50
N ARG A 17 -8.91 10.80 5.42
CA ARG A 17 -9.72 12.00 5.67
C ARG A 17 -8.95 13.23 5.19
N CYS A 18 -9.67 14.24 4.73
CA CYS A 18 -9.06 15.51 4.34
C CYS A 18 -8.32 16.08 5.56
N GLY A 19 -7.03 16.41 5.41
CA GLY A 19 -6.16 16.85 6.50
C GLY A 19 -5.29 15.76 7.14
N ASP A 20 -5.60 14.47 6.94
CA ASP A 20 -4.78 13.39 7.48
C ASP A 20 -3.64 12.98 6.53
N ARG A 21 -2.42 12.96 7.07
CA ARG A 21 -1.24 12.45 6.33
C ARG A 21 -1.24 10.92 6.18
N ARG A 22 -2.14 10.21 6.86
CA ARG A 22 -2.13 8.76 7.04
C ARG A 22 -3.33 8.10 6.34
N GLY A 23 -3.30 6.77 6.23
CA GLY A 23 -4.45 5.96 5.76
C GLY A 23 -4.50 5.67 4.26
N ARG A 24 -3.71 6.36 3.45
CA ARG A 24 -3.66 6.15 1.99
C ARG A 24 -2.72 5.02 1.55
N GLY A 25 -1.68 4.76 2.33
CA GLY A 25 -0.55 3.90 1.90
C GLY A 25 -0.97 2.51 1.41
N VAL A 26 -1.82 1.82 2.17
CA VAL A 26 -2.27 0.46 1.78
C VAL A 26 -3.13 0.49 0.51
N ILE A 27 -3.96 1.53 0.34
CA ILE A 27 -4.78 1.70 -0.86
C ILE A 27 -3.88 1.98 -2.07
N VAL A 28 -2.85 2.82 -1.91
CA VAL A 28 -1.88 3.12 -2.96
C VAL A 28 -1.13 1.86 -3.38
N VAL A 29 -0.60 1.10 -2.42
CA VAL A 29 0.09 -0.17 -2.70
C VAL A 29 -0.83 -1.12 -3.46
N ALA A 30 -2.06 -1.34 -2.98
CA ALA A 30 -3.01 -2.25 -3.62
C ALA A 30 -3.42 -1.81 -5.05
N LYS A 31 -3.32 -0.52 -5.38
CA LYS A 31 -3.68 0.03 -6.69
C LYS A 31 -2.51 0.03 -7.69
N LEU A 32 -1.28 0.23 -7.21
CA LEU A 32 -0.10 0.36 -8.07
C LEU A 32 0.64 -0.96 -8.28
N SER A 33 0.41 -1.95 -7.42
CA SER A 33 1.10 -3.22 -7.48
C SER A 33 0.39 -4.24 -8.36
N GLU A 34 1.13 -4.99 -9.16
CA GLU A 34 0.61 -6.24 -9.75
C GLU A 34 0.37 -7.30 -8.68
N ALA A 35 1.26 -7.34 -7.70
CA ALA A 35 1.21 -8.27 -6.59
C ALA A 35 1.82 -7.61 -5.35
N TRP A 36 1.25 -7.90 -4.18
CA TRP A 36 1.79 -7.47 -2.91
C TRP A 36 1.40 -8.47 -1.83
N GLY A 37 2.14 -8.45 -0.72
CA GLY A 37 1.88 -9.37 0.37
C GLY A 37 2.60 -8.96 1.64
N VAL A 38 2.34 -9.76 2.67
CA VAL A 38 2.87 -9.53 4.02
C VAL A 38 3.42 -10.84 4.54
N ARG A 39 4.63 -10.79 5.07
CA ARG A 39 5.25 -11.89 5.80
C ARG A 39 5.34 -11.49 7.26
N SER A 40 4.56 -12.13 8.13
CA SER A 40 4.62 -11.91 9.57
C SER A 40 5.93 -12.47 10.14
N LEU A 41 6.55 -11.73 11.04
CA LEU A 41 7.77 -12.10 11.75
C LEU A 41 7.50 -12.13 13.25
N ALA A 42 8.36 -12.78 14.03
CA ALA A 42 8.25 -12.80 15.49
C ALA A 42 8.23 -11.36 16.08
N SER A 43 9.04 -10.46 15.52
CA SER A 43 9.09 -9.03 15.84
C SER A 43 8.69 -8.17 14.63
N GLY A 44 7.40 -8.20 14.28
CA GLY A 44 6.83 -7.29 13.29
C GLY A 44 6.45 -7.98 11.99
N LYS A 45 6.68 -7.31 10.86
CA LYS A 45 6.30 -7.80 9.54
C LYS A 45 7.16 -7.20 8.45
N THR A 46 7.31 -7.93 7.37
CA THR A 46 7.81 -7.41 6.10
C THR A 46 6.64 -7.28 5.13
N VAL A 47 6.51 -6.10 4.51
CA VAL A 47 5.57 -5.87 3.41
C VAL A 47 6.39 -5.82 2.13
N TRP A 48 5.95 -6.51 1.09
CA TRP A 48 6.61 -6.50 -0.21
C TRP A 48 5.59 -6.17 -1.30
N VAL A 49 6.10 -5.61 -2.40
CA VAL A 49 5.30 -5.17 -3.54
C VAL A 49 6.08 -5.45 -4.82
N ARG A 50 5.38 -5.88 -5.87
CA ARG A 50 5.89 -5.94 -7.23
C ARG A 50 5.21 -4.84 -8.05
N ILE A 51 6.02 -3.96 -8.61
CA ILE A 51 5.60 -2.84 -9.46
C ILE A 51 6.24 -3.08 -10.82
N PRO A 52 5.48 -2.96 -11.93
CA PRO A 52 6.06 -3.02 -13.26
C PRO A 52 7.04 -1.86 -13.44
N CYS A 53 8.24 -2.16 -13.94
CA CYS A 53 9.18 -1.14 -14.35
C CYS A 53 8.97 -0.87 -15.84
N ASP A 54 8.05 0.03 -16.18
CA ASP A 54 7.99 0.54 -17.54
C ASP A 54 9.16 1.51 -17.72
N GLU A 55 10.20 1.09 -18.44
CA GLU A 55 11.39 1.90 -18.75
C GLU A 55 11.06 3.20 -19.52
N ASN A 56 9.78 3.44 -19.86
CA ASN A 56 9.32 4.52 -20.73
C ASN A 56 8.43 5.58 -20.05
N GLU A 57 8.14 5.50 -18.73
CA GLU A 57 7.30 6.49 -18.04
C GLU A 57 7.98 7.19 -16.85
N CYS A 58 9.32 7.23 -16.83
CA CYS A 58 10.04 8.13 -15.94
C CYS A 58 9.90 9.59 -16.41
N GLY A 59 8.77 10.23 -16.07
CA GLY A 59 8.69 11.69 -15.94
C GLY A 59 7.59 12.45 -16.69
N THR A 60 6.77 11.84 -17.55
CA THR A 60 5.89 12.63 -18.45
C THR A 60 4.55 13.06 -17.86
N ARG A 61 4.30 12.84 -16.56
CA ARG A 61 3.15 13.42 -15.85
C ARG A 61 3.61 14.48 -14.85
N ALA A 62 4.42 15.43 -15.31
CA ALA A 62 4.44 16.75 -14.70
C ALA A 62 3.02 17.32 -14.79
N CYS A 63 2.41 17.61 -13.64
CA CYS A 63 1.06 18.19 -13.57
C CYS A 63 0.97 19.46 -14.44
N PRO A 64 0.07 19.52 -15.45
CA PRO A 64 -0.21 20.75 -16.16
C PRO A 64 -1.23 21.55 -15.33
N HIS A 65 -0.77 22.16 -14.24
CA HIS A 65 -1.56 23.16 -13.53
C HIS A 65 -0.69 24.38 -13.23
N ARG A 66 -0.63 25.28 -14.20
CA ARG A 66 -0.55 26.72 -13.97
C ARG A 66 -1.65 27.41 -14.77
#